data_AF-A0AAP8T290-F1
#
_entry.id   AF-A0AAP8T290-F1
#
_cell.length_a   1.000
_cell.length_b   1.000
_cell.length_c   1.000
_cell.angle_alpha   90.00
_cell.angle_beta   90.00
_cell.angle_gamma   90.00
#
_symmetry.space_group_name_H-M   'P 1'
#
loop_
_entity.id
_entity.type
_entity.pdbx_description
1 polymer ?
#
loop_
_entity_poly.entity_id
_entity_poly.type
_entity_poly.pdbx_seq_one_letter_code
_entity_poly.pdbx_strand_id
1 'polypeptide(L)'
;VKSHFYDDSASKDQQQQSLILVDGSTYAINTGMDLADKNGKEFGVTAALSGTVTKAQKDAELGYVVEVDNGNGLVSYYQSLKSISVE
;
A
#
# COMPACT_ATOMS: atom_id res chain seq x y z
N VAL A 1 12.09 1.25 1.46
CA VAL A 1 10.90 0.52 1.92
C VAL A 1 10.83 0.70 3.43
N LYS A 2 9.70 1.14 3.95
CA LYS A 2 9.49 1.40 5.38
C LYS A 2 8.96 0.14 6.08
N SER A 3 7.98 -0.52 5.45
CA SER A 3 7.36 -1.75 5.95
C SER A 3 7.25 -2.74 4.79
N HIS A 4 7.46 -4.03 5.07
CA HIS A 4 7.41 -5.10 4.07
C HIS A 4 6.11 -5.89 4.17
N PHE A 5 5.84 -6.69 3.13
CA PHE A 5 4.80 -7.72 3.15
C PHE A 5 5.07 -8.72 4.26
N TYR A 6 4.02 -9.15 4.95
CA TYR A 6 4.10 -10.17 5.97
C TYR A 6 4.33 -11.56 5.34
N ASP A 7 5.52 -12.12 5.54
CA ASP A 7 5.88 -13.49 5.14
C ASP A 7 5.87 -14.41 6.38
N ASP A 8 4.97 -15.40 6.39
CA ASP A 8 4.80 -16.34 7.50
C ASP A 8 5.98 -17.33 7.64
N SER A 9 6.79 -17.46 6.60
CA SER A 9 8.02 -18.26 6.58
C SER A 9 9.26 -17.48 7.06
N ALA A 10 9.17 -16.16 7.19
CA ALA A 10 10.26 -15.31 7.64
C ALA A 10 10.56 -15.45 9.15
N SER A 11 11.69 -14.91 9.61
CA SER A 11 12.01 -14.90 11.05
C SER A 11 10.98 -14.11 11.87
N LYS A 12 10.86 -14.41 13.17
CA LYS A 12 9.91 -13.72 14.05
C LYS A 12 10.11 -12.21 14.11
N ASP A 13 11.36 -11.75 14.06
CA ASP A 13 11.68 -10.33 14.02
C ASP A 13 11.17 -9.68 12.72
N GLN A 14 11.31 -10.35 11.57
CA GLN A 14 10.80 -9.87 10.29
C GLN A 14 9.26 -9.88 10.24
N GLN A 15 8.64 -10.93 10.79
CA GLN A 15 7.18 -11.01 10.93
C GLN A 15 6.66 -9.81 11.75
N GLN A 16 7.28 -9.54 12.90
CA GLN A 16 6.89 -8.42 13.77
C GLN A 16 7.06 -7.06 13.08
N GLN A 17 8.15 -6.86 12.33
CA GLN A 17 8.40 -5.63 11.56
C GLN A 17 7.42 -5.43 10.40
N SER A 18 6.70 -6.48 10.01
CA SER A 18 5.71 -6.47 8.92
C SER A 18 4.27 -6.41 9.45
N LEU A 19 4.07 -6.10 10.74
CA LEU A 19 2.75 -5.85 11.32
C LEU A 19 2.39 -4.36 11.23
N ILE A 20 1.11 -4.09 10.99
CA ILE A 20 0.51 -2.76 10.99
C ILE A 20 -0.24 -2.58 12.31
N LEU A 21 0.08 -1.53 13.06
CA LEU A 21 -0.70 -1.14 14.23
C LEU A 21 -1.92 -0.34 13.74
N VAL A 22 -3.11 -0.93 13.83
CA VAL A 22 -4.37 -0.36 13.32
C VAL A 22 -4.98 0.60 14.35
N ASP A 23 -4.98 0.19 15.61
CA ASP A 23 -5.38 1.01 16.76
C ASP A 23 -4.42 0.77 17.93
N GLY A 24 -4.62 1.46 19.06
CA GLY A 24 -3.72 1.40 20.22
C GLY A 24 -3.42 0.01 20.81
N SER A 25 -4.10 -1.05 20.36
CA SER A 25 -3.85 -2.44 20.78
C SER A 25 -3.96 -3.49 19.68
N THR A 26 -4.52 -3.16 18.50
CA THR A 26 -4.80 -4.13 17.44
C THR A 26 -3.74 -4.09 16.34
N TYR A 27 -3.19 -5.26 16.02
CA TYR A 27 -2.27 -5.45 14.91
C TYR A 27 -2.94 -6.21 13.76
N ALA A 28 -2.68 -5.75 12.54
CA ALA A 28 -2.98 -6.46 11.30
C ALA A 28 -1.67 -6.89 10.60
N ILE A 29 -1.75 -7.89 9.74
CA ILE A 29 -0.63 -8.27 8.87
C ILE A 29 -0.54 -7.30 7.69
N ASN A 30 0.67 -6.89 7.31
CA ASN A 30 0.85 -6.08 6.12
C ASN A 30 0.67 -6.93 4.85
N THR A 31 -0.39 -6.66 4.09
CA THR A 31 -0.70 -7.36 2.82
C THR A 31 -0.09 -6.67 1.60
N GLY A 32 0.85 -5.75 1.80
CA GLY A 32 1.51 -4.98 0.76
C GLY A 32 2.89 -4.52 1.20
N MET A 33 3.26 -3.29 0.85
CA MET A 33 4.55 -2.71 1.23
C MET A 33 4.46 -1.19 1.30
N ASP A 34 5.08 -0.60 2.32
CA ASP A 34 5.06 0.84 2.54
C ASP A 34 6.32 1.46 1.93
N LEU A 35 6.11 2.43 1.04
CA LEU A 35 7.17 3.22 0.43
C LEU A 35 7.17 4.63 1.03
N ALA A 36 8.35 5.07 1.46
CA ALA A 36 8.55 6.40 2.01
C ALA A 36 9.91 6.93 1.56
N ASP A 37 9.96 8.23 1.25
CA ASP A 37 11.23 8.94 1.11
C ASP A 37 11.97 8.93 2.46
N LYS A 38 13.31 8.88 2.41
CA LYS A 38 14.16 8.84 3.61
C LYS A 38 13.97 10.04 4.53
N ASN A 39 13.55 11.18 3.98
CA ASN A 39 13.33 12.43 4.72
C ASN A 39 11.83 12.76 4.85
N GLY A 40 10.93 11.82 4.54
CA GLY A 40 9.49 12.03 4.60
C GLY A 40 8.94 13.01 3.56
N LYS A 41 9.68 13.28 2.49
CA LYS A 41 9.21 14.14 1.40
C LYS A 41 8.12 13.44 0.58
N GLU A 42 7.21 14.25 0.03
CA GLU A 42 6.23 13.78 -0.95
C GLU A 42 6.92 13.33 -2.23
N PHE A 43 6.38 12.29 -2.88
CA PHE A 43 6.88 11.76 -4.13
C PHE A 43 5.73 11.30 -5.02
N GLY A 44 5.98 11.27 -6.34
CA GLY A 44 5.03 10.77 -7.31
C GLY A 44 4.93 9.25 -7.24
N VAL A 45 3.70 8.73 -7.26
CA VAL A 45 3.41 7.31 -7.40
C VAL A 45 2.99 7.06 -8.84
N THR A 46 3.67 6.15 -9.51
CA THR A 46 3.31 5.70 -10.86
C THR A 46 2.76 4.29 -10.80
N ALA A 47 1.85 3.96 -11.70
CA ALA A 47 1.34 2.61 -11.81
C ALA A 47 2.50 1.63 -12.08
N ALA A 48 2.58 0.56 -11.30
CA ALA A 48 3.59 -0.49 -11.44
C ALA A 48 3.42 -1.25 -12.77
N LEU A 49 2.19 -1.34 -13.27
CA LEU A 49 1.82 -1.97 -14.53
C LEU A 49 0.69 -1.18 -15.18
N SER A 50 0.65 -1.21 -16.52
CA SER A 50 -0.49 -0.68 -17.28
C SER A 50 -1.77 -1.43 -16.94
N GLY A 51 -2.91 -0.76 -17.06
CA GLY A 51 -4.20 -1.36 -16.73
C GLY A 51 -5.33 -0.34 -16.77
N THR A 52 -6.50 -0.76 -16.30
CA THR A 52 -7.70 0.08 -16.21
C THR A 52 -7.95 0.44 -14.75
N VAL A 53 -8.13 1.73 -14.47
CA VAL A 53 -8.52 2.19 -13.14
C VAL A 53 -9.96 1.76 -12.86
N THR A 54 -10.15 0.90 -11.87
CA THR A 54 -11.48 0.41 -11.46
C THR A 54 -12.03 1.16 -10.26
N LYS A 55 -11.15 1.83 -9.50
CA LYS A 55 -11.52 2.69 -8.37
C LYS A 55 -10.51 3.82 -8.18
N ALA A 56 -11.01 5.01 -7.92
CA ALA A 56 -10.22 6.19 -7.56
C ALA A 56 -11.06 7.07 -6.62
N GLN A 57 -10.88 6.92 -5.31
CA GLN A 57 -11.70 7.63 -4.32
C GLN A 57 -10.93 7.95 -3.04
N LYS A 58 -11.46 8.88 -2.25
CA LYS A 58 -10.93 9.17 -0.92
C LYS A 58 -11.59 8.27 0.11
N ASP A 59 -10.77 7.55 0.85
CA ASP A 59 -11.14 6.80 2.04
C ASP A 59 -10.76 7.62 3.30
N ALA A 60 -11.54 7.47 4.37
CA ALA A 60 -11.34 8.25 5.59
C ALA A 60 -10.09 7.82 6.37
N GLU A 61 -9.73 6.54 6.29
CA GLU A 61 -8.61 5.93 7.02
C GLU A 61 -7.41 5.75 6.10
N LEU A 62 -7.65 5.31 4.86
CA LEU A 62 -6.59 4.96 3.90
C LEU A 62 -6.15 6.14 3.01
N GLY A 63 -6.73 7.33 3.18
CA GLY A 63 -6.48 8.46 2.29
C GLY A 63 -7.00 8.20 0.87
N TYR A 64 -6.37 8.75 -0.17
CA TYR A 64 -6.78 8.40 -1.53
C TYR A 64 -6.34 6.97 -1.88
N VAL A 65 -7.29 6.21 -2.44
CA VAL A 65 -7.12 4.81 -2.87
C VAL A 65 -7.37 4.71 -4.36
N VAL A 66 -6.44 4.08 -5.07
CA VAL A 66 -6.54 3.74 -6.49
C VAL A 66 -6.39 2.23 -6.66
N GLU A 67 -7.32 1.63 -7.39
CA GLU A 67 -7.25 0.21 -7.81
C GLU A 67 -7.11 0.15 -9.33
N VAL A 68 -6.15 -0.64 -9.80
CA VAL A 68 -5.87 -0.82 -11.22
C VAL A 68 -5.99 -2.30 -11.55
N ASP A 69 -6.94 -2.66 -12.41
CA ASP A 69 -7.00 -3.98 -13.02
C ASP A 69 -5.91 -4.06 -14.10
N ASN A 70 -4.93 -4.92 -13.88
CA ASN A 70 -3.80 -5.15 -14.77
C ASN A 70 -4.04 -6.32 -15.75
N GLY A 71 -5.24 -6.93 -15.71
CA GLY A 71 -5.62 -8.08 -16.51
C GLY A 71 -5.22 -9.42 -15.89
N ASN A 72 -5.77 -10.51 -16.42
CA ASN A 72 -5.51 -11.89 -15.96
C ASN A 72 -5.77 -12.11 -14.45
N GLY A 73 -6.71 -11.36 -13.87
CA GLY A 73 -7.01 -11.43 -12.44
C GLY A 73 -5.98 -10.76 -11.54
N LEU A 74 -5.01 -10.03 -12.10
CA LEU A 74 -4.04 -9.24 -11.33
C LEU A 74 -4.58 -7.83 -11.08
N VAL A 75 -4.60 -7.42 -9.82
CA VAL A 75 -5.03 -6.08 -9.40
C VAL A 75 -3.94 -5.45 -8.55
N SER A 76 -3.57 -4.21 -8.87
CA SER A 76 -2.67 -3.39 -8.05
C SER A 76 -3.46 -2.39 -7.22
N TYR A 77 -3.06 -2.23 -5.96
CA TYR A 77 -3.68 -1.29 -5.01
C TYR A 77 -2.65 -0.22 -4.61
N TYR A 78 -3.05 1.04 -4.69
CA TYR A 78 -2.26 2.18 -4.22
C TYR A 78 -3.08 2.93 -3.18
N GLN A 79 -2.54 3.07 -1.97
CA GLN A 79 -3.24 3.63 -0.81
C GLN A 79 -2.35 4.66 -0.11
N SER A 80 -2.90 5.39 0.86
CA SER A 80 -2.24 6.49 1.57
C SER A 80 -1.78 7.62 0.66
N LEU A 81 -2.46 7.81 -0.49
CA LEU A 81 -2.13 8.87 -1.43
C LEU A 81 -2.67 10.22 -0.96
N LYS A 82 -1.92 11.30 -1.21
CA LYS A 82 -2.33 12.68 -0.91
C LYS A 82 -3.29 13.24 -1.97
N SER A 83 -3.10 12.85 -3.23
CA SER A 83 -3.92 13.26 -4.38
C SER A 83 -3.87 12.19 -5.46
N ILE A 84 -4.81 12.25 -6.41
CA ILE A 84 -4.92 11.34 -7.54
C ILE A 84 -4.80 12.15 -8.84
N SER A 85 -4.06 11.61 -9.80
CA SER A 85 -4.03 12.07 -11.20
C SER A 85 -4.08 10.83 -12.08
N VAL A 86 -5.29 10.45 -12.49
CA VAL A 86 -5.56 9.30 -13.39
C VAL A 86 -6.32 9.80 -14.61
N GLU A 87 -6.09 9.16 -15.75
CA GLU A 87 -6.71 9.46 -17.06
C GLU A 87 -7.52 8.27 -17.58
#